data_AF-A0A1C5L0A7-F1
#
_entry.id   AF-A0A1C5L0A7-F1
#
_cell.length_a   1.000
_cell.length_b   1.000
_cell.length_c   1.000
_cell.angle_alpha   90.00
_cell.angle_beta   90.00
_cell.angle_gamma   90.00
#
_symmetry.space_group_name_H-M   'P 1'
#
loop_
_entity.id
_entity.type
_entity.pdbx_description
1 polymer ?
#
loop_
_entity_poly.entity_id
_entity_poly.type
_entity_poly.pdbx_seq_one_letter_code
_entity_poly.pdbx_strand_id
1 'polypeptide(L)'
;MKVYVLHECIDSSDFYAEDSVIMVTTDKLKVLDKMVHFFNDCKDSNQPVSDDETWCVATEASVVSGDSGNYYRHHWKIDEFEV
;
A
#
# COMPACT_ATOMS: atom_id res chain seq x y z
N MET A 1 22.28 -9.19 8.43
CA MET A 1 21.82 -7.77 8.26
C MET A 1 20.37 -7.82 7.79
N LYS A 2 19.50 -6.86 8.17
CA LYS A 2 18.10 -6.86 7.69
C LYS A 2 17.91 -5.89 6.53
N VAL A 3 17.16 -6.31 5.53
CA VAL A 3 16.73 -5.49 4.38
C VAL A 3 15.21 -5.52 4.32
N TYR A 4 14.62 -4.36 4.09
CA TYR A 4 13.19 -4.13 3.95
C TYR A 4 12.89 -3.72 2.52
N VAL A 5 11.90 -4.35 1.91
CA VAL A 5 11.45 -4.07 0.54
C VAL A 5 10.00 -3.65 0.59
N LEU A 6 9.69 -2.47 0.08
CA LEU A 6 8.32 -1.97 -0.07
C LEU A 6 7.84 -2.23 -1.49
N HIS A 7 6.74 -2.96 -1.57
CA HIS A 7 5.98 -3.30 -2.76
C HIS A 7 4.76 -2.39 -2.87
N GLU A 8 4.38 -2.08 -4.10
CA GLU A 8 3.11 -1.46 -4.46
C GLU A 8 2.42 -2.33 -5.51
N CYS A 9 1.16 -2.62 -5.26
CA CYS A 9 0.29 -3.34 -6.16
C CYS A 9 -0.97 -2.52 -6.39
N ILE A 10 -1.21 -2.18 -7.65
CA ILE A 10 -2.36 -1.40 -8.06
C ILE A 10 -3.28 -2.31 -8.87
N ASP A 11 -4.48 -2.56 -8.35
CA ASP A 11 -5.53 -3.32 -9.01
C ASP A 11 -6.65 -2.36 -9.41
N SER A 12 -6.81 -2.18 -10.72
CA SER A 12 -7.90 -1.40 -11.30
C SER A 12 -8.72 -2.34 -12.15
N SER A 13 -10.05 -2.18 -12.15
CA SER A 13 -10.97 -3.06 -12.89
C SER A 13 -10.66 -3.25 -14.38
N ASP A 14 -9.81 -2.40 -14.95
CA ASP A 14 -9.41 -2.40 -16.35
C ASP A 14 -7.95 -2.87 -16.62
N PHE A 15 -7.12 -3.17 -15.60
CA PHE A 15 -5.70 -3.52 -15.78
C PHE A 15 -5.21 -4.66 -14.87
N TYR A 16 -4.19 -5.39 -15.34
CA TYR A 16 -3.45 -6.39 -14.56
C TYR A 16 -2.83 -5.74 -13.32
N ALA A 17 -2.92 -6.43 -12.18
CA ALA A 17 -2.23 -6.04 -10.95
C ALA A 17 -0.69 -6.01 -11.18
N GLU A 18 -0.09 -4.82 -11.17
CA GLU A 18 1.36 -4.66 -11.29
C GLU A 18 2.00 -4.55 -9.90
N ASP A 19 2.76 -5.58 -9.50
CA ASP A 19 3.58 -5.53 -8.27
C ASP A 19 4.94 -4.90 -8.58
N SER A 20 5.17 -3.72 -8.01
CA SER A 20 6.36 -2.91 -8.22
C SER A 20 7.14 -2.72 -6.92
N VAL A 21 8.45 -2.93 -6.97
CA VAL A 21 9.35 -2.56 -5.86
C VAL A 21 9.59 -1.06 -5.90
N ILE A 22 9.08 -0.35 -4.89
CA ILE A 22 9.16 1.12 -4.82
C ILE A 22 10.22 1.62 -3.83
N MET A 23 10.67 0.78 -2.89
CA MET A 23 11.76 1.11 -1.98
C MET A 23 12.49 -0.15 -1.50
N VAL A 24 13.81 -0.08 -1.38
CA VAL A 24 14.66 -1.05 -0.68
C VAL A 24 15.52 -0.30 0.33
N THR A 25 15.53 -0.72 1.59
CA THR A 25 16.27 -0.02 2.66
C THR A 25 16.64 -0.96 3.81
N THR A 26 17.68 -0.62 4.57
CA THR A 26 17.98 -1.30 5.85
C THR A 26 17.31 -0.60 7.05
N ASP A 27 16.67 0.54 6.81
CA ASP A 27 15.98 1.35 7.83
C ASP A 27 14.48 1.02 7.86
N LYS A 28 14.06 0.35 8.94
CA LYS A 28 12.67 -0.03 9.16
C LYS A 28 11.73 1.18 9.30
N LEU A 29 12.15 2.24 9.99
CA LEU A 29 11.29 3.39 10.22
C LEU A 29 11.03 4.13 8.92
N LYS A 30 12.07 4.27 8.09
CA LYS A 30 11.95 4.94 6.78
C LYS A 30 10.97 4.23 5.85
N VAL A 31 10.97 2.90 5.82
CA VAL A 31 10.03 2.15 4.97
C VAL A 31 8.59 2.24 5.48
N LEU A 32 8.39 2.23 6.80
CA LEU A 32 7.08 2.40 7.43
C LEU A 32 6.51 3.78 7.17
N ASP A 33 7.30 4.84 7.40
CA ASP A 33 6.89 6.22 7.16
C ASP A 33 6.48 6.43 5.70
N LYS A 34 7.21 5.78 4.77
CA LYS A 34 6.91 5.86 3.34
C LYS A 34 5.59 5.17 2.99
N MET A 35 5.33 3.98 3.54
CA MET A 35 4.06 3.27 3.36
C MET A 35 2.87 4.06 3.93
N VAL A 36 3.01 4.57 5.17
CA VAL A 36 1.96 5.37 5.83
C VAL A 36 1.70 6.67 5.07
N HIS A 37 2.73 7.30 4.51
CA HIS A 37 2.58 8.48 3.67
C HIS A 37 1.73 8.18 2.43
N PHE A 38 2.02 7.09 1.70
CA PHE A 38 1.22 6.71 0.52
C PHE A 38 -0.22 6.34 0.88
N PHE A 39 -0.42 5.59 1.95
CA PHE A 39 -1.76 5.27 2.45
C PHE A 39 -2.59 6.53 2.69
N ASN A 40 -2.02 7.54 3.38
CA ASN A 40 -2.73 8.77 3.68
C ASN A 40 -2.95 9.66 2.45
N ASP A 41 -2.07 9.60 1.45
CA ASP A 41 -2.21 10.33 0.19
C ASP A 41 -3.34 9.76 -0.67
N CYS A 42 -3.48 8.42 -0.70
CA CYS A 42 -4.52 7.74 -1.46
C CYS A 42 -5.89 7.69 -0.74
N LYS A 43 -5.90 7.74 0.59
CA LYS A 43 -7.13 7.65 1.38
C LYS A 43 -7.95 8.95 1.27
N ASP A 44 -9.16 8.84 0.72
CA ASP A 44 -10.13 9.94 0.78
C ASP A 44 -10.76 10.02 2.18
N SER A 45 -10.79 11.23 2.75
CA SER A 45 -11.42 11.48 4.05
C SER A 45 -12.95 11.38 4.01
N ASN A 46 -13.55 11.50 2.83
CA ASN A 46 -15.00 11.43 2.61
C ASN A 46 -15.48 10.04 2.18
N GLN A 47 -14.56 9.10 1.92
CA GLN A 47 -14.94 7.74 1.56
C GLN A 47 -15.65 7.06 2.75
N PRO A 48 -16.81 6.42 2.52
CA PRO A 48 -17.40 5.59 3.54
C PRO A 48 -16.38 4.52 3.90
N VAL A 49 -16.02 4.49 5.18
CA VAL A 49 -15.11 3.49 5.75
C VAL A 49 -15.87 2.17 5.76
N SER A 50 -16.03 1.54 4.59
CA SER A 50 -16.31 0.12 4.55
C SER A 50 -15.04 -0.53 5.10
N ASP A 51 -15.08 -0.81 6.41
CA ASP A 51 -13.95 -1.11 7.29
C ASP A 51 -13.12 -2.34 6.86
N ASP A 52 -13.61 -3.16 5.93
CA ASP A 52 -12.96 -4.43 5.59
C ASP A 52 -11.85 -4.31 4.52
N GLU A 53 -11.82 -3.26 3.70
CA GLU A 53 -10.90 -3.20 2.54
C GLU A 53 -9.86 -2.06 2.56
N THR A 54 -10.08 -1.01 3.37
CA THR A 54 -9.12 0.10 3.57
C THR A 54 -8.53 0.06 4.97
N TRP A 55 -7.24 -0.25 5.08
CA TRP A 55 -6.58 -0.44 6.36
C TRP A 55 -5.07 -0.17 6.26
N CYS A 56 -4.43 0.07 7.40
CA CYS A 56 -2.99 0.25 7.49
C CYS A 56 -2.50 -0.44 8.76
N VAL A 57 -1.67 -1.48 8.60
CA VAL A 57 -1.05 -2.22 9.71
C VAL A 57 0.47 -2.12 9.62
N ALA A 58 1.18 -2.80 10.52
CA ALA A 58 2.62 -2.63 10.68
C ALA A 58 3.48 -3.03 9.48
N THR A 59 2.97 -3.82 8.52
CA THR A 59 3.76 -4.31 7.38
C THR A 59 3.03 -4.17 6.05
N GLU A 60 1.77 -3.74 6.07
CA GLU A 60 0.93 -3.70 4.88
C GLU A 60 -0.07 -2.55 5.00
N ALA A 61 -0.49 -2.02 3.86
CA ALA A 61 -1.55 -1.04 3.78
C ALA A 61 -2.42 -1.31 2.55
N SER A 62 -3.69 -0.98 2.63
CA SER A 62 -4.66 -1.14 1.56
C SER A 62 -5.57 0.07 1.54
N VAL A 63 -5.80 0.64 0.35
CA VAL A 63 -6.80 1.66 0.11
C VAL A 63 -7.65 1.22 -1.06
N VAL A 64 -8.95 1.13 -0.82
CA VAL A 64 -9.95 0.94 -1.85
C VAL A 64 -10.69 2.25 -2.07
N SER A 65 -10.67 2.74 -3.31
CA SER A 65 -11.46 3.85 -3.75
C SER A 65 -12.44 3.41 -4.85
N GLY A 66 -13.66 3.91 -4.75
CA GLY A 66 -14.69 3.73 -5.76
C GLY A 66 -15.25 5.09 -6.13
N ASP A 67 -15.02 5.51 -7.38
CA ASP A 67 -15.74 6.64 -7.97
C ASP A 67 -16.45 6.19 -9.25
N SER A 68 -17.74 6.53 -9.34
CA SER A 68 -18.52 6.42 -10.57
C SER A 68 -18.50 5.04 -11.27
N GLY A 69 -18.40 3.96 -10.49
CA GLY A 69 -18.42 2.58 -10.98
C GLY A 69 -17.05 1.96 -11.28
N ASN A 70 -15.96 2.73 -11.12
CA ASN A 70 -14.60 2.22 -11.22
C ASN A 70 -14.07 1.83 -9.84
N TYR A 71 -13.68 0.56 -9.70
CA TYR A 71 -13.05 0.04 -8.49
C TYR A 71 -11.54 0.14 -8.63
N TYR A 72 -10.91 0.75 -7.64
CA TYR A 72 -9.48 0.95 -7.61
C TYR A 72 -8.93 0.57 -6.25
N ARG A 73 -7.93 -0.31 -6.24
CA ARG A 73 -7.28 -0.80 -5.03
C ARG A 73 -5.79 -0.55 -5.12
N HIS A 74 -5.28 0.25 -4.21
CA HIS A 74 -3.85 0.28 -3.91
C HIS A 74 -3.56 -0.63 -2.74
N HIS A 75 -2.52 -1.45 -2.88
CA HIS A 75 -2.00 -2.28 -1.82
C HIS A 75 -0.48 -2.08 -1.72
N TRP A 76 0.01 -1.93 -0.49
CA TRP A 76 1.44 -1.87 -0.21
C TRP A 76 1.82 -2.96 0.78
N LYS A 77 3.00 -3.55 0.58
CA LYS A 77 3.54 -4.61 1.43
C LYS A 77 5.02 -4.43 1.69
N ILE A 78 5.43 -4.62 2.94
CA ILE A 78 6.82 -4.57 3.38
C ILE A 78 7.30 -5.99 3.64
N ASP A 79 8.21 -6.47 2.81
CA ASP A 79 8.92 -7.73 3.02
C ASP A 79 10.23 -7.52 3.78
N GLU A 80 10.54 -8.43 4.71
CA GLU A 80 11.75 -8.41 5.54
C GLU A 80 12.65 -9.59 5.18
N PHE A 81 13.91 -9.32 4.86
CA PHE A 81 14.91 -10.32 4.50
C PHE A 81 16.12 -10.25 5.44
N GLU A 82 16.60 -11.42 5.87
CA GLU A 82 17.88 -11.57 6.55
C GLU A 82 18.97 -11.93 5.54
N VAL A 83 20.06 -11.14 5.54
CA VAL A 83 21.17 -11.20 4.58
C VAL A 83 22.50 -11.43 5.28
#